data_AF-A0A7C9J8J0-F1
#
_entry.id   AF-A0A7C9J8J0-F1
#
_cell.length_a   1.000
_cell.length_b   1.000
_cell.length_c   1.000
_cell.angle_alpha   90.00
_cell.angle_beta   90.00
_cell.angle_gamma   90.00
#
_symmetry.space_group_name_H-M   'P 1'
#
loop_
_entity.id
_entity.type
_entity.pdbx_description
1 polymer ?
#
loop_
_entity_poly.entity_id
_entity_poly.type
_entity_poly.pdbx_seq_one_letter_code
_entity_poly.pdbx_strand_id
1 'polypeptide(L)'
;MFFTNTNEVYITKQNFNKILPLNEKIIIPDDKTLDTIYKNSLRGILSTPEVGLLYILKEFYSNKEFALERYQKIRFEDNKKFVYVSRNPSYHYDINCKNLSSDFVNFEIPEEIKARGDHEIYLFREFYKKNSHLLKEKNDIFIMRLKIEFKLENPPSRVEFDNSGRQEINNIDLNELEKQIDELIINAEKYRNTDKETKEIIEKYGYGTHKRKETQTKGSPLYEWHHTYKSGIKELIKEYFRVKFNPNLSFEGKLLDELGFKPCAHCSRLADEESFLNI
;
A
#
# COMPACT_ATOMS: atom_id res chain seq x y z
N MET A 1 -31.26 14.14 -9.81
CA MET A 1 -30.37 12.95 -9.77
C MET A 1 -30.38 12.47 -8.32
N PHE A 2 -30.74 11.21 -8.08
CA PHE A 2 -31.02 10.70 -6.74
C PHE A 2 -29.74 10.64 -5.90
N PHE A 3 -29.66 11.44 -4.83
CA PHE A 3 -28.64 11.27 -3.80
C PHE A 3 -29.00 10.02 -2.99
N THR A 4 -28.38 8.90 -3.31
CA THR A 4 -28.29 7.80 -2.34
C THR A 4 -27.39 8.28 -1.22
N ASN A 5 -27.95 8.36 -0.02
CA ASN A 5 -27.26 8.70 1.22
C ASN A 5 -26.31 7.54 1.60
N THR A 6 -25.29 7.29 0.78
CA THR A 6 -24.28 6.29 1.06
C THR A 6 -23.16 6.98 1.79
N ASN A 7 -22.94 6.63 3.06
CA ASN A 7 -21.74 6.95 3.85
C ASN A 7 -20.44 6.38 3.21
N GLU A 8 -20.48 6.01 1.93
CA GLU A 8 -19.38 5.41 1.20
C GLU A 8 -18.38 6.48 0.77
N VAL A 9 -17.12 6.20 1.09
CA VAL A 9 -15.96 7.03 0.82
C VAL A 9 -14.86 6.17 0.24
N TYR A 10 -13.95 6.81 -0.48
CA TYR A 10 -12.93 6.16 -1.28
C TYR A 10 -11.53 6.40 -0.71
N ILE A 11 -10.67 5.40 -0.83
CA ILE A 11 -9.25 5.50 -0.47
C ILE A 11 -8.36 4.93 -1.58
N THR A 12 -7.10 5.34 -1.60
CA THR A 12 -6.11 4.77 -2.52
C THR A 12 -5.70 3.36 -2.10
N LYS A 13 -5.27 2.52 -3.06
CA LYS A 13 -4.68 1.19 -2.79
C LYS A 13 -3.50 1.27 -1.80
N GLN A 14 -2.68 2.31 -1.91
CA GLN A 14 -1.57 2.54 -0.98
C GLN A 14 -2.06 2.80 0.44
N ASN A 15 -3.13 3.58 0.61
CA ASN A 15 -3.71 3.80 1.94
C ASN A 15 -4.39 2.55 2.48
N PHE A 16 -5.08 1.79 1.62
CA PHE A 16 -5.65 0.50 2.00
C PHE A 16 -4.58 -0.49 2.49
N ASN A 17 -3.42 -0.58 1.83
CA ASN A 17 -2.32 -1.45 2.26
C ASN A 17 -1.78 -1.10 3.66
N LYS A 18 -1.97 0.13 4.15
CA LYS A 18 -1.61 0.53 5.53
C LYS A 18 -2.62 0.02 6.57
N ILE A 19 -3.80 -0.43 6.14
CA ILE A 19 -4.85 -0.97 7.00
C ILE A 19 -4.63 -2.46 7.28
N LEU A 20 -3.90 -3.17 6.42
CA LEU A 20 -3.75 -4.61 6.60
C LEU A 20 -2.94 -4.92 7.87
N PRO A 21 -3.46 -5.78 8.77
CA PRO A 21 -2.77 -6.15 10.01
C PRO A 21 -1.61 -7.09 9.68
N LEU A 22 -0.53 -6.54 9.10
CA LEU A 22 0.67 -7.30 8.77
C LEU A 22 1.49 -7.68 10.03
N ASN A 23 1.14 -7.11 11.19
CA ASN A 23 1.92 -7.22 12.43
C ASN A 23 1.22 -7.95 13.58
N GLU A 24 -0.03 -8.40 13.42
CA GLU A 24 -0.71 -9.15 14.49
C GLU A 24 -0.50 -10.66 14.38
N LYS A 25 -0.59 -11.36 15.52
CA LYS A 25 -0.78 -12.81 15.53
C LYS A 25 -2.13 -13.11 14.90
N ILE A 26 -2.11 -13.39 13.61
CA ILE A 26 -3.27 -13.83 12.85
C ILE A 26 -3.82 -15.09 13.51
N ILE A 27 -5.05 -15.01 14.01
CA ILE A 27 -5.82 -16.20 14.36
C ILE A 27 -6.11 -16.89 13.03
N ILE A 28 -5.34 -17.94 12.76
CA ILE A 28 -5.47 -18.72 11.54
C ILE A 28 -6.80 -19.48 11.62
N PRO A 29 -7.72 -19.30 10.66
CA PRO A 29 -8.91 -20.15 10.54
C PRO A 29 -8.52 -21.62 10.46
N ASP A 30 -9.47 -22.52 10.69
CA ASP A 30 -9.21 -23.95 10.54
C ASP A 30 -8.72 -24.31 9.11
N ASP A 31 -8.08 -25.46 8.99
CA ASP A 31 -7.41 -25.86 7.75
C ASP A 31 -8.35 -25.94 6.54
N LYS A 32 -9.61 -26.31 6.74
CA LYS A 32 -10.59 -26.41 5.64
C LYS A 32 -10.95 -25.03 5.10
N THR A 33 -11.09 -24.05 5.99
CA THR A 33 -11.40 -22.66 5.61
C THR A 33 -10.30 -22.08 4.71
N LEU A 34 -9.04 -22.38 5.00
CA LEU A 34 -7.90 -21.90 4.21
C LEU A 34 -7.80 -22.50 2.80
N ASP A 35 -8.37 -23.68 2.56
CA ASP A 35 -8.40 -24.25 1.20
C ASP A 35 -9.46 -23.60 0.30
N THR A 36 -10.37 -22.81 0.88
CA THR A 36 -11.46 -22.12 0.15
C THR A 36 -11.14 -20.68 -0.24
N ILE A 37 -9.90 -20.23 -0.06
CA ILE A 37 -9.53 -18.84 -0.37
C ILE A 37 -9.59 -18.56 -1.88
N TYR A 38 -9.34 -19.58 -2.70
CA TYR A 38 -9.35 -19.51 -4.16
C TYR A 38 -9.84 -20.84 -4.74
N LYS A 39 -10.19 -20.88 -6.03
CA LYS A 39 -10.74 -22.08 -6.71
C LYS A 39 -9.88 -23.34 -6.50
N ASN A 40 -8.56 -23.15 -6.50
CA ASN A 40 -7.57 -24.20 -6.25
C ASN A 40 -6.86 -23.92 -4.93
N SER A 41 -6.47 -24.98 -4.21
CA SER A 41 -5.68 -24.83 -2.98
C SER A 41 -4.32 -24.21 -3.29
N LEU A 42 -3.97 -23.16 -2.56
CA LEU A 42 -2.66 -22.49 -2.66
C LEU A 42 -1.62 -23.11 -1.73
N ARG A 43 -2.00 -24.10 -0.90
CA ARG A 43 -1.14 -24.67 0.15
C ARG A 43 0.09 -25.38 -0.39
N GLY A 44 0.07 -25.84 -1.64
CA GLY A 44 1.27 -26.40 -2.27
C GLY A 44 2.40 -25.37 -2.44
N ILE A 45 2.08 -24.07 -2.48
CA ILE A 45 3.03 -23.00 -2.83
C ILE A 45 3.21 -22.00 -1.68
N LEU A 46 2.10 -21.62 -1.06
CA LEU A 46 2.04 -20.64 0.02
C LEU A 46 1.99 -21.34 1.37
N SER A 47 2.71 -20.78 2.33
CA SER A 47 2.68 -21.27 3.72
C SER A 47 1.36 -20.90 4.40
N THR A 48 0.97 -21.62 5.45
CA THR A 48 -0.25 -21.34 6.23
C THR A 48 -0.37 -19.87 6.67
N PRO A 49 0.70 -19.20 7.17
CA PRO A 49 0.63 -17.78 7.49
C PRO A 49 0.34 -16.89 6.27
N GLU A 50 0.90 -17.22 5.10
CA GLU A 50 0.65 -16.47 3.86
C GLU A 50 -0.79 -16.64 3.39
N VAL A 51 -1.32 -17.86 3.43
CA VAL A 51 -2.72 -18.16 3.10
C VAL A 51 -3.67 -17.50 4.11
N GLY A 52 -3.32 -17.48 5.40
CA GLY A 52 -4.09 -16.80 6.45
C GLY A 52 -4.16 -15.28 6.26
N LEU A 53 -3.07 -14.65 5.81
CA LEU A 53 -3.06 -13.23 5.43
C LEU A 53 -4.01 -12.95 4.25
N LEU A 54 -4.01 -13.82 3.24
CA LEU A 54 -4.92 -13.70 2.09
C LEU A 54 -6.38 -13.90 2.50
N TYR A 55 -6.65 -14.80 3.45
CA TYR A 55 -7.99 -14.97 4.02
C TYR A 55 -8.47 -13.70 4.73
N ILE A 56 -7.66 -13.13 5.62
CA ILE A 56 -7.99 -11.86 6.31
C ILE A 56 -8.31 -10.77 5.29
N LEU A 57 -7.50 -10.67 4.24
CA LEU A 57 -7.70 -9.70 3.19
C LEU A 57 -9.03 -9.90 2.44
N LYS A 58 -9.36 -11.15 2.09
CA LYS A 58 -10.64 -11.52 1.47
C LYS A 58 -11.80 -11.08 2.36
N GLU A 59 -11.75 -11.40 3.65
CA GLU A 59 -12.77 -11.00 4.61
C GLU A 59 -12.84 -9.48 4.75
N PHE A 60 -11.72 -8.77 4.75
CA PHE A 60 -11.70 -7.30 4.82
C PHE A 60 -12.40 -6.67 3.61
N TYR A 61 -12.20 -7.21 2.40
CA TYR A 61 -12.93 -6.74 1.21
C TYR A 61 -14.40 -7.16 1.19
N SER A 62 -14.76 -8.26 1.85
CA SER A 62 -16.11 -8.87 1.77
C SER A 62 -17.02 -8.45 2.94
N ASN A 63 -16.46 -8.16 4.10
CA ASN A 63 -17.16 -7.93 5.36
C ASN A 63 -16.57 -6.74 6.12
N LYS A 64 -17.33 -5.64 6.16
CA LYS A 64 -16.93 -4.36 6.79
C LYS A 64 -16.81 -4.46 8.32
N GLU A 65 -17.54 -5.36 8.97
CA GLU A 65 -17.49 -5.54 10.44
C GLU A 65 -16.24 -6.31 10.88
N PHE A 66 -15.80 -7.29 10.07
CA PHE A 66 -14.57 -8.04 10.31
C PHE A 66 -13.34 -7.12 10.40
N ALA A 67 -13.33 -6.04 9.62
CA ALA A 67 -12.30 -5.01 9.65
C ALA A 67 -12.21 -4.27 10.99
N LEU A 68 -13.35 -3.98 11.63
CA LEU A 68 -13.41 -3.18 12.87
C LEU A 68 -12.91 -3.95 14.08
N GLU A 69 -13.24 -5.25 14.17
CA GLU A 69 -12.90 -6.06 15.34
C GLU A 69 -11.40 -6.35 15.48
N ARG A 70 -10.66 -6.35 14.37
CA ARG A 70 -9.25 -6.80 14.31
C ARG A 70 -8.26 -5.68 14.05
N TYR A 71 -8.72 -4.44 13.96
CA TYR A 71 -7.85 -3.35 13.57
C TYR A 71 -7.32 -2.55 14.76
N GLN A 72 -6.02 -2.28 14.73
CA GLN A 72 -5.40 -1.28 15.58
C GLN A 72 -5.32 0.05 14.84
N LYS A 73 -5.96 1.07 15.40
CA LYS A 73 -5.94 2.45 14.92
C LYS A 73 -4.52 2.88 14.52
N ILE A 74 -4.34 3.40 13.29
CA ILE A 74 -3.01 3.87 12.87
C ILE A 74 -2.60 5.05 13.76
N ARG A 75 -1.47 4.89 14.44
CA ARG A 75 -0.77 6.00 15.08
C ARG A 75 0.37 6.41 14.16
N PHE A 76 0.34 7.66 13.71
CA PHE A 76 1.43 8.25 12.96
C PHE A 76 2.35 8.99 13.91
N GLU A 77 3.58 8.52 13.98
CA GLU A 77 4.68 9.23 14.62
C GLU A 77 5.58 9.83 13.54
N ASP A 78 6.06 11.04 13.79
CA ASP A 78 6.99 11.72 12.89
C ASP A 78 8.35 11.01 12.94
N ASN A 79 8.64 10.23 11.90
CA ASN A 79 9.91 9.53 11.75
C ASN A 79 11.07 10.46 11.34
N LYS A 80 10.84 11.78 11.24
CA LYS A 80 11.83 12.81 10.90
C LYS A 80 12.53 12.56 9.57
N LYS A 81 11.95 11.70 8.71
CA LYS A 81 12.54 11.33 7.43
C LYS A 81 12.32 12.40 6.38
N PHE A 82 11.15 13.04 6.39
CA PHE A 82 10.71 13.92 5.32
C PHE A 82 10.33 15.32 5.78
N VAL A 83 10.42 16.28 4.85
CA VAL A 83 10.00 17.66 5.04
C VAL A 83 8.51 17.75 5.34
N TYR A 84 7.68 17.18 4.46
CA TYR A 84 6.26 17.05 4.73
C TYR A 84 6.06 15.80 5.57
N VAL A 85 5.68 15.99 6.83
CA VAL A 85 5.35 14.89 7.74
C VAL A 85 4.18 14.11 7.14
N SER A 86 4.34 12.80 7.01
CA SER A 86 3.25 11.90 6.61
C SER A 86 2.06 12.12 7.56
N ARG A 87 0.96 12.64 7.02
CA ARG A 87 -0.28 12.83 7.79
C ARG A 87 -1.08 11.53 7.84
N ASN A 88 -2.07 11.49 8.73
CA ASN A 88 -3.12 10.49 8.68
C ASN A 88 -3.66 10.38 7.24
N PRO A 89 -3.80 9.16 6.70
CA PRO A 89 -4.28 8.95 5.35
C PRO A 89 -5.68 9.55 5.21
N SER A 90 -5.97 10.07 4.01
CA SER A 90 -7.26 10.68 3.73
C SER A 90 -8.21 9.71 3.04
N TYR A 91 -9.50 9.86 3.31
CA TYR A 91 -10.58 9.30 2.50
C TYR A 91 -11.33 10.40 1.77
N HIS A 92 -12.00 10.04 0.69
CA HIS A 92 -12.56 10.97 -0.28
C HIS A 92 -14.06 10.67 -0.45
N TYR A 93 -14.91 11.69 -0.45
CA TYR A 93 -16.35 11.52 -0.74
C TYR A 93 -16.64 11.39 -2.24
N ASP A 94 -15.66 11.72 -3.08
CA ASP A 94 -15.77 11.65 -4.54
C ASP A 94 -14.63 10.80 -5.12
N ILE A 95 -15.00 9.77 -5.87
CA ILE A 95 -14.08 8.86 -6.59
C ILE A 95 -13.26 9.60 -7.67
N ASN A 96 -13.73 10.75 -8.15
CA ASN A 96 -13.05 11.58 -9.13
C ASN A 96 -12.25 12.73 -8.49
N CYS A 97 -12.10 12.74 -7.16
CA CYS A 97 -11.35 13.78 -6.48
C CYS A 97 -9.92 13.85 -7.02
N LYS A 98 -9.50 15.03 -7.49
CA LYS A 98 -8.15 15.27 -8.03
C LYS A 98 -7.01 14.86 -7.08
N ASN A 99 -7.26 14.90 -5.77
CA ASN A 99 -6.29 14.53 -4.75
C ASN A 99 -6.24 13.02 -4.48
N LEU A 100 -7.21 12.24 -4.96
CA LEU A 100 -7.21 10.78 -4.84
C LEU A 100 -6.16 10.16 -5.76
N SER A 101 -5.90 10.80 -6.90
CA SER A 101 -4.96 10.33 -7.94
C SER A 101 -3.73 11.24 -8.11
N SER A 102 -3.55 12.28 -7.31
CA SER A 102 -2.43 13.23 -7.48
C SER A 102 -1.12 12.64 -6.98
N ASP A 103 -0.07 12.62 -7.79
CA ASP A 103 1.27 12.26 -7.31
C ASP A 103 1.71 13.16 -6.16
N PHE A 104 2.46 12.58 -5.23
CA PHE A 104 2.95 13.29 -4.06
C PHE A 104 4.47 13.39 -4.11
N VAL A 105 4.98 14.62 -4.04
CA VAL A 105 6.42 14.88 -3.97
C VAL A 105 6.78 15.23 -2.53
N ASN A 106 7.82 14.59 -2.01
CA ASN A 106 8.41 14.94 -0.73
C ASN A 106 9.94 15.04 -0.84
N PHE A 107 10.58 15.52 0.21
CA PHE A 107 12.03 15.68 0.27
C PHE A 107 12.55 15.06 1.54
N GLU A 108 13.63 14.29 1.42
CA GLU A 108 14.30 13.71 2.58
C GLU A 108 15.05 14.80 3.35
N ILE A 109 14.93 14.76 4.67
CA ILE A 109 15.71 15.63 5.55
C ILE A 109 17.15 15.08 5.56
N PRO A 110 18.18 15.91 5.27
CA PRO A 110 19.57 15.48 5.30
C PRO A 110 19.99 14.95 6.68
N GLU A 111 20.87 13.95 6.72
CA GLU A 111 21.37 13.37 7.98
C GLU A 111 22.09 14.42 8.84
N GLU A 112 22.72 15.43 8.22
CA GLU A 112 23.37 16.54 8.91
C GLU A 112 22.37 17.38 9.71
N ILE A 113 21.15 17.55 9.20
CA ILE A 113 20.06 18.24 9.92
C ILE A 113 19.54 17.36 11.05
N LYS A 114 19.35 16.06 10.80
CA LYS A 114 18.88 15.12 11.82
C LYS A 114 19.85 15.04 13.00
N ALA A 115 21.15 15.04 12.73
CA ALA A 115 22.19 15.02 13.76
C ALA A 115 22.20 16.28 14.66
N ARG A 116 21.68 17.40 14.18
CA ARG A 116 21.56 18.66 14.95
C ARG A 116 20.32 18.70 15.86
N GLY A 117 19.41 17.75 15.71
CA GLY A 117 18.25 17.57 16.60
C GLY A 117 16.97 18.27 16.15
N ASP A 118 15.93 18.14 16.98
CA ASP A 118 14.53 18.40 16.61
C ASP A 118 14.24 19.85 16.28
N HIS A 119 14.94 20.78 16.94
CA HIS A 119 14.81 22.20 16.65
C HIS A 119 15.29 22.54 15.23
N GLU A 120 16.42 21.96 14.81
CA GLU A 120 16.96 22.19 13.47
C GLU A 120 16.06 21.56 12.39
N ILE A 121 15.54 20.36 12.65
CA ILE A 121 14.55 19.71 11.78
C ILE A 121 13.32 20.61 11.58
N TYR A 122 12.84 21.24 12.65
CA TYR A 122 11.72 22.18 12.58
C TYR A 122 12.06 23.39 11.70
N LEU A 123 13.19 24.04 11.93
CA LEU A 123 13.64 25.20 11.14
C LEU A 123 13.80 24.85 9.66
N PHE A 124 14.39 23.68 9.38
CA PHE A 124 14.55 23.16 8.03
C PHE A 124 13.21 23.01 7.30
N ARG A 125 12.21 22.44 7.96
CA ARG A 125 10.86 22.27 7.40
C ARG A 125 10.17 23.59 7.11
N GLU A 126 10.26 24.55 8.03
CA GLU A 126 9.64 25.86 7.85
C GLU A 126 10.30 26.65 6.73
N PHE A 127 11.64 26.62 6.66
CA PHE A 127 12.38 27.21 5.55
C PHE A 127 11.96 26.58 4.21
N TYR A 128 11.90 25.26 4.16
CA TYR A 128 11.50 24.54 2.96
C TYR A 128 10.09 24.96 2.49
N LYS A 129 9.09 24.92 3.38
CA LYS A 129 7.70 25.27 3.04
C LYS A 129 7.59 26.70 2.53
N LYS A 130 8.25 27.66 3.20
CA LYS A 130 8.24 29.08 2.83
C LYS A 130 8.84 29.32 1.43
N ASN A 131 9.86 28.54 1.07
CA ASN A 131 10.58 28.69 -0.20
C ASN A 131 10.11 27.71 -1.30
N SER A 132 9.15 26.83 -1.01
CA SER A 132 8.70 25.76 -1.92
C SER A 132 8.20 26.23 -3.28
N HIS A 133 7.71 27.48 -3.39
CA HIS A 133 7.32 28.09 -4.66
C HIS A 133 8.48 28.18 -5.67
N LEU A 134 9.73 28.23 -5.21
CA LEU A 134 10.93 28.30 -6.06
C LEU A 134 11.29 26.95 -6.71
N LEU A 135 10.72 25.84 -6.25
CA LEU A 135 11.05 24.49 -6.71
C LEU A 135 10.67 24.25 -8.18
N LYS A 136 9.59 24.86 -8.66
CA LYS A 136 9.09 24.61 -10.02
C LYS A 136 9.86 25.37 -11.10
N GLU A 137 10.31 26.59 -10.80
CA GLU A 137 10.89 27.50 -11.79
C GLU A 137 12.38 27.76 -11.60
N LYS A 138 12.91 27.58 -10.38
CA LYS A 138 14.27 27.99 -9.98
C LYS A 138 14.89 27.01 -8.97
N ASN A 139 14.84 25.72 -9.29
CA ASN A 139 15.30 24.65 -8.40
C ASN A 139 16.76 24.85 -7.95
N ASP A 140 17.66 25.26 -8.84
CA ASP A 140 19.08 25.46 -8.50
C ASP A 140 19.28 26.59 -7.46
N ILE A 141 18.49 27.65 -7.56
CA ILE A 141 18.52 28.77 -6.60
C ILE A 141 17.95 28.32 -5.26
N PHE A 142 16.90 27.49 -5.27
CA PHE A 142 16.33 26.90 -4.06
C PHE A 142 17.36 26.03 -3.34
N ILE A 143 18.02 25.12 -4.07
CA ILE A 143 19.07 24.23 -3.50
C ILE A 143 20.27 25.03 -2.99
N MET A 144 20.72 26.05 -3.73
CA MET A 144 21.81 26.94 -3.29
C MET A 144 21.46 27.64 -1.97
N ARG A 145 20.26 28.21 -1.85
CA ARG A 145 19.81 28.87 -0.61
C ARG A 145 19.75 27.90 0.56
N LEU A 146 19.25 26.69 0.33
CA LEU A 146 19.23 25.61 1.33
C LEU A 146 20.63 25.26 1.82
N LYS A 147 21.59 25.10 0.90
CA LYS A 147 22.98 24.79 1.25
C LYS A 147 23.63 25.89 2.08
N ILE A 148 23.38 27.15 1.73
CA ILE A 148 23.95 28.31 2.45
C ILE A 148 23.34 28.44 3.84
N GLU A 149 22.00 28.44 3.93
CA GLU A 149 21.27 28.64 5.19
C GLU A 149 21.64 27.58 6.23
N PHE A 150 21.68 26.31 5.81
CA PHE A 150 21.91 25.18 6.70
C PHE A 150 23.32 24.61 6.67
N LYS A 151 24.25 25.22 5.92
CA LYS A 151 25.63 24.74 5.76
C LYS A 151 25.69 23.25 5.40
N LEU A 152 24.96 22.88 4.35
CA LEU A 152 24.84 21.49 3.91
C LEU A 152 25.93 21.13 2.92
N GLU A 153 26.62 20.02 3.17
CA GLU A 153 27.48 19.37 2.17
C GLU A 153 26.60 18.61 1.16
N ASN A 154 25.61 17.87 1.66
CA ASN A 154 24.68 17.09 0.86
C ASN A 154 23.28 17.74 0.83
N PRO A 155 22.77 18.15 -0.36
CA PRO A 155 21.44 18.70 -0.47
C PRO A 155 20.36 17.61 -0.28
N PRO A 156 19.14 17.99 0.13
CA PRO A 156 18.04 17.04 0.30
C PRO A 156 17.64 16.38 -1.03
N SER A 157 17.39 15.07 -0.97
CA SER A 157 16.94 14.28 -2.13
C SER A 157 15.42 14.39 -2.30
N ARG A 158 14.97 14.64 -3.53
CA ARG A 158 13.56 14.59 -3.93
C ARG A 158 13.12 13.13 -4.00
N VAL A 159 11.98 12.82 -3.40
CA VAL A 159 11.32 11.52 -3.51
C VAL A 159 9.95 11.75 -4.12
N GLU A 160 9.70 11.06 -5.22
CA GLU A 160 8.39 11.02 -5.87
C GLU A 160 7.68 9.76 -5.42
N PHE A 161 6.48 9.93 -4.89
CA PHE A 161 5.60 8.83 -4.59
C PHE A 161 4.56 8.79 -5.70
N ASP A 162 4.76 7.86 -6.62
CA ASP A 162 3.75 7.55 -7.62
C ASP A 162 2.50 7.09 -6.88
N ASN A 163 1.42 7.86 -7.04
CA ASN A 163 0.15 7.35 -6.63
C ASN A 163 -0.25 6.31 -7.68
N SER A 164 -0.14 5.03 -7.32
CA SER A 164 -0.80 3.91 -8.05
C SER A 164 -2.34 4.06 -8.12
N GLY A 165 -2.88 5.22 -7.73
CA GLY A 165 -4.27 5.57 -7.47
C GLY A 165 -5.15 5.76 -8.70
N ARG A 166 -4.63 5.48 -9.89
CA ARG A 166 -5.43 5.05 -11.02
C ARG A 166 -4.48 4.36 -11.99
N GLN A 167 -4.15 3.08 -11.73
CA GLN A 167 -4.19 2.22 -12.91
C GLN A 167 -5.61 2.43 -13.42
N GLU A 168 -5.76 2.95 -14.63
CA GLU A 168 -7.05 3.04 -15.31
C GLU A 168 -7.83 1.79 -14.92
N ILE A 169 -9.11 1.95 -14.62
CA ILE A 169 -10.03 0.83 -14.58
C ILE A 169 -10.11 0.31 -16.02
N ASN A 170 -9.00 -0.17 -16.59
CA ASN A 170 -8.97 -1.44 -17.25
C ASN A 170 -9.70 -2.32 -16.25
N ASN A 171 -10.96 -2.57 -16.54
CA ASN A 171 -11.63 -3.77 -16.11
C ASN A 171 -10.65 -4.90 -16.42
N ILE A 172 -9.71 -5.17 -15.52
CA ILE A 172 -8.99 -6.42 -15.55
C ILE A 172 -10.14 -7.38 -15.30
N ASP A 173 -10.57 -8.01 -16.39
CA ASP A 173 -11.67 -8.94 -16.36
C ASP A 173 -11.32 -9.93 -15.26
N LEU A 174 -12.27 -10.19 -14.36
CA LEU A 174 -12.07 -11.14 -13.29
C LEU A 174 -11.61 -12.50 -13.86
N ASN A 175 -12.10 -12.85 -15.06
CA ASN A 175 -11.65 -14.04 -15.78
C ASN A 175 -10.18 -13.98 -16.20
N GLU A 176 -9.67 -12.81 -16.57
CA GLU A 176 -8.27 -12.63 -16.95
C GLU A 176 -7.35 -12.73 -15.72
N LEU A 177 -7.77 -12.19 -14.56
CA LEU A 177 -7.05 -12.43 -13.29
C LEU A 177 -7.03 -13.92 -12.93
N GLU A 178 -8.18 -14.60 -13.03
CA GLU A 178 -8.27 -16.03 -12.75
C GLU A 178 -7.35 -16.84 -13.67
N LYS A 179 -7.34 -16.52 -14.97
CA LYS A 179 -6.44 -17.14 -15.95
C LYS A 179 -4.97 -16.93 -15.58
N GLN A 180 -4.57 -15.70 -15.25
CA GLN A 180 -3.18 -15.41 -14.85
C GLN A 180 -2.79 -16.14 -13.56
N ILE A 181 -3.70 -16.23 -12.60
CA ILE A 181 -3.47 -16.98 -11.36
C ILE A 181 -3.28 -18.46 -11.67
N ASP A 182 -4.19 -19.05 -12.43
CA ASP A 182 -4.17 -20.48 -12.76
C ASP A 182 -2.91 -20.84 -13.58
N GLU A 183 -2.55 -20.01 -14.56
CA GLU A 183 -1.31 -20.16 -15.34
C GLU A 183 -0.07 -20.06 -14.44
N LEU A 184 -0.04 -19.12 -13.49
CA LEU A 184 1.10 -18.96 -12.59
C LEU A 184 1.23 -20.12 -11.60
N ILE A 185 0.12 -20.69 -11.13
CA ILE A 185 0.10 -21.91 -10.31
C ILE A 185 0.67 -23.09 -11.11
N ILE A 186 0.21 -23.27 -12.36
CA ILE A 186 0.72 -24.33 -13.24
C ILE A 186 2.22 -24.16 -13.49
N ASN A 187 2.67 -22.93 -13.75
CA ASN A 187 4.08 -22.64 -14.00
C ASN A 187 4.94 -22.83 -12.74
N ALA A 188 4.41 -22.51 -11.55
CA ALA A 188 5.09 -22.79 -10.28
C ALA A 188 5.32 -24.30 -10.10
N GLU A 189 4.30 -25.13 -10.36
CA GLU A 189 4.44 -26.58 -10.26
C GLU A 189 5.41 -27.15 -11.31
N LYS A 190 5.37 -26.64 -12.55
CA LYS A 190 6.38 -26.99 -13.57
C LYS A 190 7.78 -26.62 -13.10
N TYR A 191 7.96 -25.40 -12.60
CA TYR A 191 9.24 -24.90 -12.12
C TYR A 191 9.80 -25.77 -11.00
N ARG A 192 8.98 -26.09 -9.98
CA ARG A 192 9.35 -26.98 -8.89
C ARG A 192 9.89 -28.33 -9.37
N ASN A 193 9.37 -28.84 -10.48
CA ASN A 193 9.72 -30.15 -11.02
C ASN A 193 10.66 -30.09 -12.23
N THR A 194 11.32 -28.95 -12.49
CA THR A 194 12.21 -28.77 -13.66
C THR A 194 13.41 -29.71 -13.61
N ASP A 195 14.02 -29.84 -12.43
CA ASP A 195 15.17 -30.70 -12.18
C ASP A 195 15.19 -31.15 -10.71
N LYS A 196 16.05 -32.13 -10.41
CA LYS A 196 16.14 -32.75 -9.09
C LYS A 196 16.61 -31.76 -8.01
N GLU A 197 17.55 -30.88 -8.32
CA GLU A 197 18.10 -29.91 -7.37
C GLU A 197 17.05 -28.87 -6.99
N THR A 198 16.40 -28.27 -7.99
CA THR A 198 15.31 -27.31 -7.80
C THR A 198 14.19 -27.90 -6.95
N LYS A 199 13.79 -29.14 -7.25
CA LYS A 199 12.76 -29.87 -6.50
C LYS A 199 13.14 -30.05 -5.04
N GLU A 200 14.33 -30.58 -4.76
CA GLU A 200 14.81 -30.82 -3.40
C GLU A 200 14.92 -29.52 -2.58
N ILE A 201 15.38 -28.43 -3.21
CA ILE A 201 15.49 -27.12 -2.58
C ILE A 201 14.10 -26.57 -2.21
N ILE A 202 13.13 -26.64 -3.12
CA ILE A 202 11.77 -26.10 -2.88
C ILE A 202 11.01 -26.98 -1.88
N GLU A 203 11.11 -28.30 -1.95
CA GLU A 203 10.50 -29.20 -0.96
C GLU A 203 11.01 -28.90 0.46
N LYS A 204 12.31 -28.63 0.59
CA LYS A 204 12.94 -28.37 1.88
C LYS A 204 12.70 -26.95 2.41
N TYR A 205 12.68 -25.94 1.55
CA TYR A 205 12.73 -24.54 1.96
C TYR A 205 11.64 -23.63 1.36
N GLY A 206 10.79 -24.13 0.47
CA GLY A 206 9.82 -23.35 -0.30
C GLY A 206 8.80 -22.59 0.55
N TYR A 207 8.44 -23.09 1.73
CA TYR A 207 7.58 -22.34 2.67
C TYR A 207 8.32 -21.26 3.46
N GLY A 208 9.61 -21.49 3.75
CA GLY A 208 10.43 -20.66 4.63
C GLY A 208 11.45 -19.79 3.91
N THR A 209 11.21 -19.41 2.66
CA THR A 209 12.18 -18.68 1.81
C THR A 209 12.72 -17.41 2.46
N HIS A 210 11.89 -16.66 3.19
CA HIS A 210 12.27 -15.42 3.88
C HIS A 210 13.38 -15.60 4.94
N LYS A 211 13.62 -16.84 5.40
CA LYS A 211 14.68 -17.16 6.37
C LYS A 211 16.01 -17.55 5.70
N ARG A 212 16.06 -17.54 4.36
CA ARG A 212 17.19 -18.04 3.56
C ARG A 212 17.86 -16.89 2.81
N LYS A 213 19.19 -16.90 2.78
CA LYS A 213 19.99 -15.86 2.10
C LYS A 213 19.91 -16.02 0.58
N GLU A 214 19.78 -17.25 0.13
CA GLU A 214 19.65 -17.67 -1.26
C GLU A 214 18.46 -17.00 -1.96
N THR A 215 17.42 -16.64 -1.21
CA THR A 215 16.28 -15.85 -1.67
C THR A 215 16.67 -14.46 -2.18
N GLN A 216 17.85 -13.95 -1.84
CA GLN A 216 18.39 -12.69 -2.35
C GLN A 216 19.36 -12.89 -3.53
N THR A 217 19.73 -14.13 -3.85
CA THR A 217 20.67 -14.46 -4.91
C THR A 217 19.92 -14.72 -6.21
N LYS A 218 19.93 -13.75 -7.12
CA LYS A 218 19.31 -13.88 -8.45
C LYS A 218 19.86 -15.10 -9.19
N GLY A 219 18.95 -15.94 -9.72
CA GLY A 219 19.28 -17.21 -10.37
C GLY A 219 19.27 -18.42 -9.44
N SER A 220 19.13 -18.25 -8.12
CA SER A 220 18.90 -19.39 -7.23
C SER A 220 17.46 -19.91 -7.36
N PRO A 221 17.21 -21.20 -7.12
CA PRO A 221 15.85 -21.73 -7.12
C PRO A 221 14.90 -21.06 -6.13
N LEU A 222 15.41 -20.65 -4.97
CA LEU A 222 14.61 -19.97 -3.95
C LEU A 222 14.31 -18.51 -4.29
N TYR A 223 15.19 -17.84 -5.04
CA TYR A 223 14.93 -16.49 -5.53
C TYR A 223 13.72 -16.49 -6.45
N GLU A 224 13.72 -17.37 -7.47
CA GLU A 224 12.62 -17.48 -8.43
C GLU A 224 11.33 -17.95 -7.74
N TRP A 225 11.43 -18.96 -6.86
CA TRP A 225 10.31 -19.44 -6.06
C TRP A 225 9.64 -18.32 -5.25
N HIS A 226 10.44 -17.50 -4.59
CA HIS A 226 9.94 -16.46 -3.71
C HIS A 226 9.41 -15.23 -4.44
N HIS A 227 10.19 -14.67 -5.37
CA HIS A 227 9.91 -13.37 -5.97
C HIS A 227 8.96 -13.47 -7.16
N THR A 228 9.04 -14.56 -7.93
CA THR A 228 8.17 -14.75 -9.09
C THR A 228 6.88 -15.47 -8.69
N TYR A 229 6.98 -16.68 -8.15
CA TYR A 229 5.79 -17.52 -7.94
C TYR A 229 5.03 -17.13 -6.67
N LYS A 230 5.66 -17.17 -5.50
CA LYS A 230 4.96 -16.87 -4.24
C LYS A 230 4.46 -15.42 -4.20
N SER A 231 5.33 -14.46 -4.52
CA SER A 231 4.95 -13.05 -4.52
C SER A 231 3.98 -12.72 -5.65
N GLY A 232 4.19 -13.24 -6.87
CA GLY A 232 3.26 -13.05 -7.98
C GLY A 232 1.86 -13.58 -7.70
N ILE A 233 1.74 -14.81 -7.17
CA ILE A 233 0.44 -15.38 -6.78
C ILE A 233 -0.22 -14.53 -5.70
N LYS A 234 0.52 -14.09 -4.67
CA LYS A 234 -0.04 -13.22 -3.63
C LYS A 234 -0.56 -11.91 -4.22
N GLU A 235 0.20 -11.25 -5.09
CA GLU A 235 -0.25 -9.98 -5.71
C GLU A 235 -1.47 -10.16 -6.61
N LEU A 236 -1.52 -11.22 -7.42
CA LEU A 236 -2.69 -11.52 -8.26
C LEU A 236 -3.93 -11.86 -7.42
N ILE A 237 -3.78 -12.65 -6.35
CA ILE A 237 -4.90 -12.99 -5.45
C ILE A 237 -5.42 -11.75 -4.70
N LYS A 238 -4.51 -10.87 -4.24
CA LYS A 238 -4.90 -9.58 -3.63
C LYS A 238 -5.76 -8.76 -4.59
N GLU A 239 -5.35 -8.68 -5.85
CA GLU A 239 -6.08 -7.96 -6.89
C GLU A 239 -7.41 -8.63 -7.25
N TYR A 240 -7.43 -9.96 -7.32
CA TYR A 240 -8.64 -10.76 -7.50
C TYR A 240 -9.69 -10.46 -6.43
N PHE A 241 -9.31 -10.46 -5.14
CA PHE A 241 -10.23 -10.13 -4.07
C PHE A 241 -10.72 -8.68 -4.13
N ARG A 242 -9.84 -7.73 -4.46
CA ARG A 242 -10.24 -6.34 -4.67
C ARG A 242 -11.31 -6.24 -5.74
N VAL A 243 -11.06 -6.75 -6.94
CA VAL A 243 -12.00 -6.66 -8.08
C VAL A 243 -13.31 -7.39 -7.77
N LYS A 244 -13.23 -8.58 -7.14
CA LYS A 244 -14.40 -9.41 -6.87
C LYS A 244 -15.31 -8.86 -5.78
N PHE A 245 -14.76 -8.30 -4.72
CA PHE A 245 -15.51 -7.96 -3.50
C PHE A 245 -15.61 -6.45 -3.25
N ASN A 246 -14.64 -5.65 -3.69
CA ASN A 246 -14.66 -4.18 -3.53
C ASN A 246 -13.97 -3.45 -4.71
N PRO A 247 -14.58 -3.47 -5.92
CA PRO A 247 -13.94 -2.98 -7.14
C PRO A 247 -13.61 -1.48 -7.11
N ASN A 248 -14.32 -0.70 -6.29
CA ASN A 248 -14.14 0.75 -6.19
C ASN A 248 -13.33 1.19 -4.96
N LEU A 249 -12.86 0.26 -4.12
CA LEU A 249 -12.24 0.56 -2.82
C LEU A 249 -13.08 1.53 -1.99
N SER A 250 -14.40 1.31 -1.96
CA SER A 250 -15.33 2.10 -1.13
C SER A 250 -15.51 1.47 0.25
N PHE A 251 -15.57 2.34 1.26
CA PHE A 251 -15.72 1.97 2.67
C PHE A 251 -16.65 2.96 3.35
N GLU A 252 -17.17 2.63 4.53
CA GLU A 252 -17.95 3.59 5.31
C GLU A 252 -17.04 4.65 5.96
N GLY A 253 -17.42 5.92 5.90
CA GLY A 253 -16.65 7.02 6.47
C GLY A 253 -16.34 6.83 7.96
N LYS A 254 -17.35 6.42 8.72
CA LYS A 254 -17.23 6.14 10.16
C LYS A 254 -16.20 5.04 10.46
N LEU A 255 -16.18 3.97 9.65
CA LEU A 255 -15.15 2.94 9.73
C LEU A 255 -13.77 3.59 9.57
N LEU A 256 -13.54 4.34 8.49
CA LEU A 256 -12.25 4.96 8.25
C LEU A 256 -11.84 5.98 9.32
N ASP A 257 -12.79 6.73 9.90
CA ASP A 257 -12.55 7.61 11.05
C ASP A 257 -12.05 6.81 12.27
N GLU A 258 -12.67 5.67 12.58
CA GLU A 258 -12.25 4.76 13.65
C GLU A 258 -10.86 4.17 13.38
N LEU A 259 -10.55 3.85 12.12
CA LEU A 259 -9.22 3.43 11.68
C LEU A 259 -8.17 4.56 11.73
N GLY A 260 -8.57 5.81 11.99
CA GLY A 260 -7.69 6.96 12.11
C GLY A 260 -7.39 7.68 10.80
N PHE A 261 -8.19 7.47 9.75
CA PHE A 261 -8.15 8.28 8.54
C PHE A 261 -8.81 9.65 8.80
N LYS A 262 -8.63 10.57 7.86
CA LYS A 262 -9.29 11.89 7.89
C LYS A 262 -10.03 12.16 6.58
N PRO A 263 -11.12 12.93 6.58
CA PRO A 263 -11.74 13.34 5.33
C PRO A 263 -10.78 14.23 4.52
N CYS A 264 -10.82 14.07 3.20
CA CYS A 264 -10.04 14.89 2.28
C CYS A 264 -10.52 16.35 2.37
N ALA A 265 -9.62 17.27 2.72
CA ALA A 265 -9.94 18.70 2.85
C ALA A 265 -10.47 19.35 1.56
N HIS A 266 -10.24 18.75 0.38
CA HIS A 266 -10.86 19.20 -0.86
C HIS A 266 -12.31 18.73 -0.95
N CYS A 267 -12.57 17.45 -0.69
CA CYS A 267 -13.92 16.90 -0.72
C CYS A 267 -14.80 17.54 0.36
N SER A 268 -14.28 17.76 1.57
CA SER A 268 -15.03 18.42 2.64
C SER A 268 -15.49 19.83 2.27
N ARG A 269 -14.60 20.63 1.66
CA ARG A 269 -14.96 22.00 1.23
C ARG A 269 -16.05 22.03 0.16
N LEU A 270 -15.98 21.12 -0.82
CA LEU A 270 -17.02 21.03 -1.85
C LEU A 270 -18.36 20.60 -1.27
N ALA A 271 -18.36 19.65 -0.33
CA ALA A 271 -19.58 19.21 0.35
C ALA A 271 -20.23 20.34 1.15
N ASP A 272 -19.42 21.18 1.81
CA ASP A 272 -19.92 22.36 2.52
C ASP A 272 -20.53 23.37 1.52
N GLU A 273 -19.84 23.69 0.42
CA GLU A 273 -20.31 24.65 -0.59
C GLU A 273 -21.61 24.22 -1.30
N GLU A 274 -21.80 22.93 -1.60
CA GLU A 274 -23.05 22.41 -2.16
C GLU A 274 -24.21 22.44 -1.16
N SER A 275 -23.93 22.36 0.14
CA SER A 275 -24.96 22.51 1.18
C SER A 275 -25.48 23.95 1.29
N PHE A 276 -24.64 24.94 0.97
CA PHE A 276 -25.04 26.36 0.96
C PHE A 276 -25.78 26.80 -0.30
N LEU A 277 -25.60 26.10 -1.43
CA LEU A 277 -26.30 26.39 -2.69
C LEU A 277 -27.69 25.75 -2.79
N ASN A 278 -28.02 24.84 -1.86
CA ASN A 278 -29.31 24.15 -1.78
C ASN A 278 -30.22 24.68 -0.64
N ILE A 279 -29.95 25.89 -0.14
CA ILE A 279 -30.79 26.62 0.83
C ILE A 279 -31.52 27.76 0.12
#